data_AF-Q2TFW5-F1
#
_entry.id   AF-Q2TFW5-F1
#
_cell.length_a   1.000
_cell.length_b   1.000
_cell.length_c   1.000
_cell.angle_alpha   90.00
_cell.angle_beta   90.00
_cell.angle_gamma   90.00
#
_symmetry.space_group_name_H-M   'P 1'
#
loop_
_entity.id
_entity.type
_entity.pdbx_description
1 polymer ?
#
loop_
_entity_poly.entity_id
_entity_poly.type
_entity_poly.pdbx_seq_one_letter_code
_entity_poly.pdbx_strand_id
1 'polypeptide(L)'
;MKNILNNDEVKNIIEKNEGYYSIIELNDVLYLNNKLYTKIECLQNLHNLKTLYLNNNALEKIEGLECCINLIALYLNCNQIKRIENLNNLIRLRILNLEDNNIFVIENLECLDCLEDLNLSNNCLGSKGSPNTSILHKNKKIYILNLSNNQINEDILDNLLMLENLSILYLMNNPILLKYNNYRKLFIYKLKSLTFLDYKPIKTDERRCVEAFFEGGPLKEQEVMQKIERQKKLQHRNSIECIISITKIILKKYMK
;
A
#
# COMPACT_ATOMS: atom_id res chain seq x y z
N MET A 1 -34.73 -1.93 -4.51
CA MET A 1 -34.53 -3.09 -3.62
C MET A 1 -33.16 -2.94 -2.99
N LYS A 2 -33.05 -3.02 -1.65
CA LYS A 2 -31.75 -3.07 -0.99
C LYS A 2 -31.20 -4.49 -1.19
N ASN A 3 -30.09 -4.64 -1.90
CA ASN A 3 -29.42 -5.93 -1.93
C ASN A 3 -28.58 -6.06 -0.65
N ILE A 4 -28.86 -7.06 0.15
CA ILE A 4 -28.27 -7.26 1.48
C ILE A 4 -27.50 -8.56 1.45
N LEU A 5 -26.24 -8.50 1.85
CA LEU A 5 -25.44 -9.69 2.03
C LEU A 5 -25.74 -10.29 3.40
N ASN A 6 -26.32 -11.49 3.43
CA ASN A 6 -26.60 -12.26 4.64
C ASN A 6 -26.18 -13.72 4.44
N ASN A 7 -26.35 -14.56 5.48
CA ASN A 7 -25.93 -15.96 5.44
C ASN A 7 -26.66 -16.78 4.36
N ASP A 8 -27.93 -16.50 4.11
CA ASP A 8 -28.69 -17.20 3.06
C ASP A 8 -28.15 -16.87 1.67
N GLU A 9 -27.79 -15.60 1.44
CA GLU A 9 -27.18 -15.17 0.19
C GLU A 9 -25.78 -15.78 0.00
N VAL A 10 -24.97 -15.84 1.06
CA VAL A 10 -23.67 -16.55 1.03
C VAL A 10 -23.88 -18.02 0.67
N LYS A 11 -24.85 -18.69 1.30
CA LYS A 11 -25.19 -20.09 1.02
C LYS A 11 -25.63 -20.27 -0.43
N ASN A 12 -26.52 -19.41 -0.94
CA ASN A 12 -26.97 -19.43 -2.33
C ASN A 12 -25.80 -19.29 -3.33
N ILE A 13 -24.81 -18.45 -3.01
CA ILE A 13 -23.63 -18.26 -3.86
C ILE A 13 -22.73 -19.49 -3.85
N ILE A 14 -22.52 -20.09 -2.68
CA ILE A 14 -21.73 -21.30 -2.52
C ILE A 14 -22.40 -22.47 -3.26
N GLU A 15 -23.71 -22.66 -3.11
CA GLU A 15 -24.45 -23.74 -3.77
C GLU A 15 -24.47 -23.61 -5.30
N LYS A 16 -24.44 -22.38 -5.83
CA LYS A 16 -24.45 -22.11 -7.28
C LYS A 16 -23.07 -22.17 -7.93
N ASN A 17 -22.00 -22.28 -7.16
CA ASN A 17 -20.63 -22.21 -7.67
C ASN A 17 -19.83 -23.42 -7.21
N GLU A 18 -19.56 -24.32 -8.16
CA GLU A 18 -18.81 -25.57 -7.95
C GLU A 18 -17.37 -25.35 -7.45
N GLY A 19 -16.85 -24.12 -7.51
CA GLY A 19 -15.54 -23.76 -6.97
C GLY A 19 -15.47 -23.65 -5.45
N TYR A 20 -16.61 -23.66 -4.75
CA TYR A 20 -16.66 -23.61 -3.29
C TYR A 20 -16.95 -24.98 -2.68
N TYR A 21 -16.42 -25.20 -1.47
CA TYR A 21 -16.86 -26.31 -0.64
C TYR A 21 -18.30 -26.08 -0.20
N SER A 22 -19.13 -27.11 -0.28
CA SER A 22 -20.54 -27.06 0.18
C SER A 22 -20.67 -26.72 1.68
N ILE A 23 -19.64 -27.08 2.47
CA ILE A 23 -19.52 -26.69 3.87
C ILE A 23 -18.92 -25.28 3.91
N ILE A 24 -19.73 -24.31 4.33
CA ILE A 24 -19.40 -22.87 4.32
C ILE A 24 -18.08 -22.60 5.06
N GLU A 25 -17.89 -23.25 6.22
CA GLU A 25 -16.76 -23.12 7.11
C GLU A 25 -15.42 -23.58 6.49
N LEU A 26 -15.43 -24.36 5.41
CA LEU A 26 -14.21 -24.83 4.75
C LEU A 26 -13.67 -23.85 3.71
N ASN A 27 -14.45 -22.83 3.32
CA ASN A 27 -14.03 -21.83 2.35
C ASN A 27 -13.20 -20.75 3.04
N ASP A 28 -11.92 -20.62 2.68
CA ASP A 28 -11.03 -19.59 3.20
C ASP A 28 -10.94 -18.35 2.30
N VAL A 29 -11.51 -18.40 1.10
CA VAL A 29 -11.65 -17.27 0.17
C VAL A 29 -13.09 -17.17 -0.29
N LEU A 30 -13.64 -15.95 -0.30
CA LEU A 30 -15.01 -15.70 -0.77
C LEU A 30 -15.04 -14.49 -1.73
N TYR A 31 -15.60 -14.70 -2.91
CA TYR A 31 -15.79 -13.70 -3.96
C TYR A 31 -17.24 -13.21 -4.00
N LEU A 32 -17.46 -12.00 -3.48
CA LEU A 32 -18.75 -11.33 -3.37
C LEU A 32 -18.76 -9.96 -4.07
N ASN A 33 -17.86 -9.78 -5.03
CA ASN A 33 -17.70 -8.57 -5.81
C ASN A 33 -18.79 -8.43 -6.90
N ASN A 34 -19.11 -7.18 -7.27
CA ASN A 34 -20.08 -6.84 -8.32
C ASN A 34 -21.51 -7.34 -8.06
N LYS A 35 -21.96 -7.36 -6.81
CA LYS A 35 -23.30 -7.84 -6.43
C LYS A 35 -24.27 -6.72 -6.09
N LEU A 36 -23.81 -5.47 -6.06
CA LEU A 36 -24.60 -4.29 -5.66
C LEU A 36 -25.08 -4.37 -4.20
N TYR A 37 -24.34 -5.06 -3.33
CA TYR A 37 -24.66 -5.09 -1.90
C TYR A 37 -24.61 -3.69 -1.32
N THR A 38 -25.68 -3.31 -0.63
CA THR A 38 -25.83 -2.02 0.07
C THR A 38 -25.56 -2.14 1.55
N LYS A 39 -25.62 -3.36 2.08
CA LYS A 39 -25.48 -3.68 3.49
C LYS A 39 -24.91 -5.08 3.67
N ILE A 40 -24.14 -5.27 4.73
CA ILE A 40 -23.71 -6.58 5.22
C ILE A 40 -24.44 -6.82 6.54
N GLU A 41 -25.15 -7.94 6.64
CA GLU A 41 -25.64 -8.47 7.91
C GLU A 41 -24.61 -9.44 8.48
N CYS A 42 -24.72 -9.73 9.78
CA CYS A 42 -23.75 -10.56 10.48
C CYS A 42 -23.52 -11.90 9.75
N LEU A 43 -22.31 -12.06 9.19
CA LEU A 43 -21.89 -13.25 8.47
C LEU A 43 -21.45 -14.31 9.47
N GLN A 44 -22.40 -15.13 9.88
CA GLN A 44 -22.18 -16.22 10.82
C GLN A 44 -21.38 -17.34 10.14
N ASN A 45 -20.69 -18.15 10.94
CA ASN A 45 -19.97 -19.35 10.51
C ASN A 45 -18.77 -19.14 9.56
N LEU A 46 -18.47 -17.91 9.10
CA LEU A 46 -17.27 -17.61 8.30
C LEU A 46 -15.99 -17.44 9.14
N HIS A 47 -15.82 -18.24 10.19
CA HIS A 47 -14.71 -18.12 11.12
C HIS A 47 -13.35 -18.50 10.50
N ASN A 48 -13.32 -19.36 9.48
CA ASN A 48 -12.07 -19.75 8.79
C ASN A 48 -11.74 -18.87 7.58
N LEU A 49 -12.58 -17.89 7.27
CA LEU A 49 -12.39 -17.02 6.12
C LEU A 49 -11.11 -16.19 6.29
N LYS A 50 -10.21 -16.29 5.32
CA LYS A 50 -8.95 -15.53 5.27
C LYS A 50 -8.99 -14.39 4.27
N THR A 51 -9.77 -14.51 3.20
CA THR A 51 -9.84 -13.48 2.16
C THR A 51 -11.28 -13.23 1.74
N LEU A 52 -11.68 -11.96 1.78
CA LEU A 52 -13.03 -11.53 1.44
C LEU A 52 -12.98 -10.42 0.38
N TYR A 53 -13.55 -10.70 -0.79
CA TYR A 53 -13.71 -9.74 -1.87
C TYR A 53 -15.12 -9.17 -1.88
N LEU A 54 -15.26 -7.91 -1.50
CA LEU A 54 -16.50 -7.13 -1.50
C LEU A 54 -16.39 -5.89 -2.40
N ASN A 55 -15.41 -5.87 -3.30
CA ASN A 55 -15.18 -4.76 -4.21
C ASN A 55 -16.32 -4.57 -5.22
N ASN A 56 -16.49 -3.34 -5.70
CA ASN A 56 -17.54 -2.95 -6.65
C ASN A 56 -18.96 -3.29 -6.13
N ASN A 57 -19.26 -2.89 -4.91
CA ASN A 57 -20.61 -2.95 -4.34
C ASN A 57 -21.09 -1.52 -4.05
N ALA A 58 -22.17 -1.38 -3.29
CA ALA A 58 -22.74 -0.09 -2.88
C ALA A 58 -22.77 0.04 -1.36
N LEU A 59 -21.78 -0.53 -0.67
CA LEU A 59 -21.71 -0.53 0.78
C LEU A 59 -21.44 0.87 1.30
N GLU A 60 -22.28 1.36 2.22
CA GLU A 60 -22.07 2.66 2.86
C GLU A 60 -21.28 2.57 4.18
N LYS A 61 -21.20 1.36 4.75
CA LYS A 61 -20.57 1.08 6.04
C LYS A 61 -19.86 -0.27 6.02
N ILE A 62 -18.84 -0.38 6.86
CA ILE A 62 -18.21 -1.64 7.23
C ILE A 62 -18.99 -2.17 8.43
N GLU A 63 -19.65 -3.31 8.29
CA GLU A 63 -20.44 -3.96 9.36
C GLU A 63 -20.60 -5.45 9.06
N GLY A 64 -21.05 -6.25 10.04
CA GLY A 64 -21.38 -7.66 9.81
C GLY A 64 -20.17 -8.60 9.66
N LEU A 65 -18.96 -8.11 9.94
CA LEU A 65 -17.70 -8.84 9.84
C LEU A 65 -17.20 -9.36 11.21
N GLU A 66 -18.01 -9.28 12.26
CA GLU A 66 -17.58 -9.51 13.65
C GLU A 66 -17.09 -10.94 13.88
N CYS A 67 -17.63 -11.91 13.13
CA CYS A 67 -17.26 -13.34 13.21
C CYS A 67 -16.07 -13.72 12.32
N CYS A 68 -15.62 -12.86 11.42
CA CYS A 68 -14.53 -13.13 10.46
C CYS A 68 -13.14 -12.94 11.09
N ILE A 69 -12.92 -13.49 12.29
CA ILE A 69 -11.73 -13.23 13.13
C ILE A 69 -10.40 -13.67 12.53
N ASN A 70 -10.43 -14.56 11.53
CA ASN A 70 -9.24 -15.06 10.84
C ASN A 70 -8.95 -14.35 9.51
N LEU A 71 -9.64 -13.25 9.23
CA LEU A 71 -9.46 -12.51 7.99
C LEU A 71 -8.05 -11.92 7.91
N ILE A 72 -7.37 -12.20 6.79
CA ILE A 72 -6.02 -11.73 6.45
C ILE A 72 -6.10 -10.62 5.40
N ALA A 73 -7.03 -10.73 4.44
CA ALA A 73 -7.19 -9.76 3.37
C ALA A 73 -8.66 -9.37 3.16
N LEU A 74 -8.93 -8.06 3.16
CA LEU A 74 -10.25 -7.49 2.97
C LEU A 74 -10.23 -6.47 1.83
N TYR A 75 -11.00 -6.74 0.79
CA TYR A 75 -11.12 -5.86 -0.37
C TYR A 75 -12.50 -5.21 -0.38
N LEU A 76 -12.55 -3.92 -0.10
CA LEU A 76 -13.75 -3.08 -0.04
C LEU A 76 -13.65 -1.92 -1.06
N ASN A 77 -12.76 -2.02 -2.04
CA ASN A 77 -12.59 -0.96 -3.01
C ASN A 77 -13.82 -0.74 -3.90
N CYS A 78 -14.00 0.48 -4.38
CA CYS A 78 -15.14 0.89 -5.20
C CYS A 78 -16.48 0.63 -4.48
N ASN A 79 -16.64 1.24 -3.31
CA ASN A 79 -17.87 1.26 -2.50
C ASN A 79 -18.24 2.72 -2.14
N GLN A 80 -19.16 2.93 -1.20
CA GLN A 80 -19.60 4.26 -0.74
C GLN A 80 -19.31 4.47 0.76
N ILE A 81 -18.26 3.81 1.26
CA ILE A 81 -17.90 3.81 2.68
C ILE A 81 -17.39 5.19 3.07
N LYS A 82 -17.95 5.74 4.14
CA LYS A 82 -17.59 7.09 4.62
C LYS A 82 -16.63 7.09 5.79
N ARG A 83 -16.55 5.98 6.53
CA ARG A 83 -15.77 5.86 7.77
C ARG A 83 -15.17 4.47 7.88
N ILE A 84 -13.97 4.41 8.45
CA ILE A 84 -13.35 3.16 8.88
C ILE A 84 -13.94 2.85 10.26
N GLU A 85 -14.67 1.75 10.38
CA GLU A 85 -15.34 1.33 11.61
C GLU A 85 -15.52 -0.19 11.64
N ASN A 86 -15.82 -0.75 12.81
CA ASN A 86 -16.14 -2.18 12.99
C ASN A 86 -15.06 -3.18 12.53
N LEU A 87 -13.78 -2.78 12.57
CA LEU A 87 -12.64 -3.66 12.24
C LEU A 87 -11.94 -4.25 13.48
N ASN A 88 -12.41 -3.94 14.69
CA ASN A 88 -11.71 -4.24 15.96
C ASN A 88 -11.42 -5.74 16.17
N ASN A 89 -12.25 -6.63 15.63
CA ASN A 89 -12.09 -8.08 15.76
C ASN A 89 -11.11 -8.67 14.73
N LEU A 90 -10.74 -7.91 13.70
CA LEU A 90 -9.93 -8.39 12.57
C LEU A 90 -8.43 -8.26 12.86
N ILE A 91 -7.99 -8.71 14.03
CA ILE A 91 -6.61 -8.52 14.53
C ILE A 91 -5.54 -9.22 13.68
N ARG A 92 -5.95 -10.15 12.80
CA ARG A 92 -5.09 -10.88 11.85
C ARG A 92 -5.01 -10.22 10.48
N LEU A 93 -5.74 -9.11 10.25
CA LEU A 93 -5.79 -8.44 8.96
C LEU A 93 -4.42 -7.86 8.61
N ARG A 94 -3.93 -8.23 7.43
CA ARG A 94 -2.65 -7.78 6.85
C ARG A 94 -2.86 -6.87 5.66
N ILE A 95 -3.92 -7.09 4.89
CA ILE A 95 -4.25 -6.31 3.69
C ILE A 95 -5.65 -5.71 3.84
N LEU A 96 -5.74 -4.39 3.72
CA LEU A 96 -7.00 -3.66 3.71
C LEU A 96 -7.02 -2.73 2.49
N ASN A 97 -7.91 -3.02 1.55
CA ASN A 97 -8.14 -2.16 0.39
C ASN A 97 -9.47 -1.40 0.51
N LEU A 98 -9.38 -0.09 0.67
CA LEU A 98 -10.49 0.87 0.77
C LEU A 98 -10.43 1.93 -0.34
N GLU A 99 -9.73 1.64 -1.43
CA GLU A 99 -9.68 2.51 -2.62
C GLU A 99 -11.08 2.87 -3.15
N ASP A 100 -11.23 4.05 -3.75
CA ASP A 100 -12.50 4.50 -4.36
C ASP A 100 -13.68 4.41 -3.38
N ASN A 101 -13.56 5.15 -2.27
CA ASN A 101 -14.61 5.31 -1.27
C ASN A 101 -14.78 6.80 -0.92
N ASN A 102 -15.54 7.12 0.14
CA ASN A 102 -15.79 8.49 0.58
C ASN A 102 -15.22 8.77 1.98
N ILE A 103 -14.09 8.14 2.31
CA ILE A 103 -13.44 8.26 3.62
C ILE A 103 -12.72 9.60 3.71
N PHE A 104 -12.89 10.31 4.81
CA PHE A 104 -12.31 11.64 5.02
C PHE A 104 -11.28 11.73 6.16
N VAL A 105 -11.21 10.71 7.03
CA VAL A 105 -10.27 10.59 8.15
C VAL A 105 -9.77 9.16 8.28
N ILE A 106 -8.49 8.99 8.64
CA ILE A 106 -7.90 7.70 9.02
C ILE A 106 -8.11 7.52 10.54
N GLU A 107 -9.05 6.65 10.91
CA GLU A 107 -9.45 6.36 12.30
C GLU A 107 -9.71 4.85 12.49
N ASN A 108 -9.78 4.39 13.73
CA ASN A 108 -10.21 3.02 14.10
C ASN A 108 -9.38 1.89 13.46
N LEU A 109 -8.07 2.08 13.33
CA LEU A 109 -7.12 1.05 12.85
C LEU A 109 -6.20 0.56 13.99
N GLU A 110 -6.32 1.09 15.20
CA GLU A 110 -5.41 0.82 16.33
C GLU A 110 -5.36 -0.65 16.76
N CYS A 111 -6.42 -1.44 16.50
CA CYS A 111 -6.45 -2.87 16.80
C CYS A 111 -5.80 -3.74 15.71
N LEU A 112 -5.43 -3.17 14.55
CA LEU A 112 -4.90 -3.91 13.41
C LEU A 112 -3.37 -3.97 13.46
N ASP A 113 -2.84 -4.62 14.49
CA ASP A 113 -1.39 -4.73 14.74
C ASP A 113 -0.62 -5.49 13.64
N CYS A 114 -1.33 -6.30 12.85
CA CYS A 114 -0.77 -7.06 11.73
C CYS A 114 -0.91 -6.35 10.38
N LEU A 115 -1.48 -5.14 10.32
CA LEU A 115 -1.72 -4.45 9.06
C LEU A 115 -0.39 -4.08 8.39
N GLU A 116 -0.27 -4.50 7.13
CA GLU A 116 0.96 -4.45 6.35
C GLU A 116 0.74 -3.62 5.06
N ASP A 117 -0.38 -3.85 4.37
CA ASP A 117 -0.76 -3.15 3.14
C ASP A 117 -2.10 -2.43 3.34
N LEU A 118 -2.05 -1.10 3.25
CA LEU A 118 -3.21 -0.24 3.37
C LEU A 118 -3.35 0.62 2.12
N ASN A 119 -4.45 0.40 1.38
CA ASN A 119 -4.82 1.21 0.25
C ASN A 119 -6.03 2.10 0.58
N LEU A 120 -5.81 3.41 0.55
CA LEU A 120 -6.79 4.47 0.77
C LEU A 120 -6.78 5.47 -0.40
N SER A 121 -6.33 5.07 -1.59
CA SER A 121 -6.37 5.94 -2.76
C SER A 121 -7.79 6.34 -3.15
N ASN A 122 -7.93 7.46 -3.86
CA ASN A 122 -9.21 7.95 -4.38
C ASN A 122 -10.28 8.07 -3.28
N ASN A 123 -9.91 8.75 -2.20
CA ASN A 123 -10.82 9.05 -1.09
C ASN A 123 -10.87 10.58 -0.88
N CYS A 124 -11.49 11.01 0.21
CA CYS A 124 -11.64 12.41 0.56
C CYS A 124 -10.79 12.81 1.78
N LEU A 125 -9.67 12.11 2.03
CA LEU A 125 -8.82 12.35 3.21
C LEU A 125 -8.29 13.78 3.22
N GLY A 126 -8.40 14.47 4.36
CA GLY A 126 -7.93 15.85 4.53
C GLY A 126 -8.90 16.96 4.09
N SER A 127 -10.02 16.61 3.44
CA SER A 127 -11.00 17.59 2.90
C SER A 127 -11.74 18.43 3.96
N LYS A 128 -11.96 17.88 5.16
CA LYS A 128 -12.71 18.55 6.24
C LYS A 128 -11.84 19.29 7.26
N GLY A 129 -10.63 19.69 6.88
CA GLY A 129 -9.72 20.42 7.78
C GLY A 129 -9.31 19.62 9.02
N SER A 130 -9.40 18.29 8.96
CA SER A 130 -8.97 17.44 10.07
C SER A 130 -7.45 17.58 10.21
N PRO A 131 -6.92 17.80 11.43
CA PRO A 131 -5.48 17.69 11.67
C PRO A 131 -5.08 16.31 11.16
N ASN A 132 -4.12 16.24 10.25
CA ASN A 132 -3.61 14.98 9.76
C ASN A 132 -3.35 14.03 10.93
N THR A 133 -4.13 12.96 10.99
CA THR A 133 -3.71 11.67 11.56
C THR A 133 -3.57 11.72 13.09
N SER A 134 -3.68 10.61 13.81
CA SER A 134 -2.46 9.89 14.16
C SER A 134 -2.82 8.64 14.96
N ILE A 135 -3.63 7.74 14.43
CA ILE A 135 -3.54 6.33 14.86
C ILE A 135 -2.74 5.50 13.88
N LEU A 136 -2.39 6.06 12.71
CA LEU A 136 -1.60 5.35 11.70
C LEU A 136 -0.23 4.93 12.27
N HIS A 137 0.40 5.76 13.11
CA HIS A 137 1.66 5.41 13.78
C HIS A 137 1.56 4.21 14.74
N LYS A 138 0.33 3.79 15.12
CA LYS A 138 0.12 2.56 15.90
C LYS A 138 0.38 1.32 15.05
N ASN A 139 0.06 1.37 13.77
CA ASN A 139 0.23 0.26 12.84
C ASN A 139 1.68 0.18 12.31
N LYS A 140 2.61 -0.16 13.19
CA LYS A 140 4.06 -0.17 12.90
C LYS A 140 4.49 -1.16 11.82
N LYS A 141 3.65 -2.13 11.45
CA LYS A 141 3.93 -3.14 10.42
C LYS A 141 3.56 -2.69 9.01
N ILE A 142 2.94 -1.52 8.84
CA ILE A 142 2.63 -0.99 7.51
C ILE A 142 3.92 -0.83 6.72
N TYR A 143 4.00 -1.55 5.61
CA TYR A 143 5.12 -1.52 4.66
C TYR A 143 4.71 -0.96 3.30
N ILE A 144 3.44 -1.09 2.92
CA ILE A 144 2.82 -0.45 1.74
C ILE A 144 1.70 0.46 2.19
N LEU A 145 1.77 1.71 1.76
CA LEU A 145 0.74 2.70 2.02
C LEU A 145 0.43 3.47 0.75
N ASN A 146 -0.83 3.40 0.32
CA ASN A 146 -1.32 4.19 -0.80
C ASN A 146 -2.34 5.22 -0.32
N LEU A 147 -1.99 6.49 -0.49
CA LEU A 147 -2.77 7.66 -0.11
C LEU A 147 -3.00 8.60 -1.32
N SER A 148 -2.74 8.13 -2.53
CA SER A 148 -2.85 8.94 -3.75
C SER A 148 -4.30 9.38 -4.03
N ASN A 149 -4.47 10.50 -4.74
CA ASN A 149 -5.78 11.08 -5.08
C ASN A 149 -6.64 11.36 -3.84
N ASN A 150 -6.12 12.17 -2.93
CA ASN A 150 -6.81 12.65 -1.73
C ASN A 150 -6.59 14.18 -1.57
N GLN A 151 -6.97 14.75 -0.43
CA GLN A 151 -6.71 16.15 -0.08
C GLN A 151 -5.71 16.29 1.09
N ILE A 152 -4.67 15.45 1.10
CA ILE A 152 -3.70 15.38 2.18
C ILE A 152 -2.72 16.57 2.13
N ASN A 153 -2.51 17.18 3.30
CA ASN A 153 -1.58 18.27 3.55
C ASN A 153 -0.30 17.79 4.27
N GLU A 154 0.60 18.71 4.61
CA GLU A 154 1.98 18.45 5.09
C GLU A 154 2.05 17.73 6.44
N ASP A 155 1.05 17.92 7.26
CA ASP A 155 0.88 17.39 8.61
C ASP A 155 0.82 15.85 8.66
N ILE A 156 0.65 15.18 7.50
CA ILE A 156 0.79 13.71 7.36
C ILE A 156 2.22 13.25 7.62
N LEU A 157 3.21 14.11 7.35
CA LEU A 157 4.63 13.76 7.36
C LEU A 157 5.09 13.28 8.74
N ASP A 158 4.59 13.89 9.82
CA ASP A 158 4.94 13.51 11.19
C ASP A 158 4.51 12.07 11.50
N ASN A 159 3.37 11.63 10.97
CA ASN A 159 2.90 10.26 11.13
C ASN A 159 3.69 9.27 10.28
N LEU A 160 3.99 9.64 9.03
CA LEU A 160 4.82 8.81 8.16
C LEU A 160 6.23 8.61 8.73
N LEU A 161 6.78 9.64 9.38
CA LEU A 161 8.07 9.56 10.08
C LEU A 161 8.09 8.54 11.22
N MET A 162 6.93 8.25 11.83
CA MET A 162 6.79 7.24 12.88
C MET A 162 6.62 5.82 12.34
N LEU A 163 6.40 5.64 11.03
CA LEU A 163 6.28 4.34 10.38
C LEU A 163 7.66 3.82 9.95
N GLU A 164 8.37 3.22 10.90
CA GLU A 164 9.74 2.74 10.70
C GLU A 164 9.88 1.71 9.55
N ASN A 165 8.85 0.90 9.30
CA ASN A 165 8.85 -0.16 8.28
C ASN A 165 8.30 0.27 6.91
N LEU A 166 7.87 1.52 6.76
CA LEU A 166 7.26 2.00 5.53
C LEU A 166 8.27 1.94 4.36
N SER A 167 8.01 1.08 3.38
CA SER A 167 8.93 0.86 2.26
C SER A 167 8.38 1.41 0.95
N ILE A 168 7.07 1.31 0.73
CA ILE A 168 6.39 1.73 -0.49
C ILE A 168 5.32 2.75 -0.12
N LEU A 169 5.43 3.94 -0.71
CA LEU A 169 4.51 5.05 -0.46
C LEU A 169 4.00 5.65 -1.78
N TYR A 170 2.69 5.85 -1.85
CA TYR A 170 2.04 6.57 -2.94
C TYR A 170 1.29 7.78 -2.38
N LEU A 171 1.67 8.97 -2.82
CA LEU A 171 1.12 10.26 -2.42
C LEU A 171 0.70 11.14 -3.60
N MET A 172 0.83 10.65 -4.84
CA MET A 172 0.40 11.35 -6.05
C MET A 172 -0.96 12.03 -5.92
N ASN A 173 -1.12 13.18 -6.57
CA ASN A 173 -2.37 13.94 -6.64
C ASN A 173 -2.93 14.31 -5.26
N ASN A 174 -2.05 14.78 -4.37
CA ASN A 174 -2.41 15.44 -3.12
C ASN A 174 -1.91 16.89 -3.10
N PRO A 175 -2.61 17.83 -2.42
CA PRO A 175 -2.19 19.23 -2.29
C PRO A 175 -0.76 19.44 -1.77
N ILE A 176 -0.25 18.52 -0.92
CA ILE A 176 1.14 18.53 -0.42
C ILE A 176 2.19 18.64 -1.55
N LEU A 177 1.91 18.08 -2.73
CA LEU A 177 2.83 18.07 -3.87
C LEU A 177 2.98 19.47 -4.50
N LEU A 178 1.94 20.30 -4.42
CA LEU A 178 1.94 21.65 -5.00
C LEU A 178 2.75 22.64 -4.17
N LYS A 179 2.87 22.40 -2.86
CA LYS A 179 3.63 23.26 -1.94
C LYS A 179 5.13 23.01 -2.00
N TYR A 180 5.54 21.77 -2.27
CA TYR A 180 6.94 21.37 -2.26
C TYR A 180 7.45 21.04 -3.66
N ASN A 181 8.10 22.01 -4.31
CA ASN A 181 8.78 21.82 -5.60
C ASN A 181 9.79 20.65 -5.60
N ASN A 182 10.29 20.24 -4.44
CA ASN A 182 11.21 19.11 -4.24
C ASN A 182 10.66 18.05 -3.27
N TYR A 183 9.35 17.82 -3.23
CA TYR A 183 8.73 16.87 -2.28
C TYR A 183 9.42 15.49 -2.31
N ARG A 184 9.75 14.96 -3.49
CA ARG A 184 10.44 13.68 -3.62
C ARG A 184 11.76 13.66 -2.84
N LYS A 185 12.58 14.71 -2.97
CA LYS A 185 13.83 14.83 -2.20
C LYS A 185 13.55 14.88 -0.71
N LEU A 186 12.55 15.66 -0.27
CA LEU A 186 12.15 15.76 1.13
C LEU A 186 11.77 14.40 1.71
N PHE A 187 10.89 13.65 1.03
CA PHE A 187 10.43 12.35 1.49
C PHE A 187 11.55 11.31 1.48
N ILE A 188 12.38 11.27 0.43
CA ILE A 188 13.58 10.40 0.41
C ILE A 188 14.51 10.73 1.57
N TYR A 189 14.74 12.02 1.84
CA TYR A 189 15.62 12.44 2.93
C TYR A 189 15.07 12.08 4.31
N LYS A 190 13.79 12.32 4.54
CA LYS A 190 13.12 12.14 5.84
C LYS A 190 12.78 10.68 6.13
N LEU A 191 12.27 9.93 5.15
CA LEU A 191 11.85 8.54 5.30
C LEU A 191 12.95 7.61 4.74
N LYS A 192 13.85 7.20 5.64
CA LYS A 192 15.04 6.41 5.28
C LYS A 192 14.72 4.98 4.84
N SER A 193 13.61 4.41 5.32
CA SER A 193 13.13 3.06 5.00
C SER A 193 12.51 2.94 3.60
N LEU A 194 12.12 4.05 2.96
CA LEU A 194 11.48 4.01 1.64
C LEU A 194 12.39 3.42 0.56
N THR A 195 11.87 2.44 -0.16
CA THR A 195 12.47 1.88 -1.37
C THR A 195 11.73 2.35 -2.62
N PHE A 196 10.49 2.81 -2.47
CA PHE A 196 9.63 3.20 -3.58
C PHE A 196 8.74 4.39 -3.21
N LEU A 197 8.66 5.37 -4.11
CA LEU A 197 7.80 6.54 -3.95
C LEU A 197 7.16 6.89 -5.29
N ASP A 198 5.83 6.94 -5.34
CA ASP A 198 5.03 7.38 -6.50
C ASP A 198 5.43 6.70 -7.82
N TYR A 199 5.33 5.37 -7.87
CA TYR A 199 5.64 4.57 -9.06
C TYR A 199 7.11 4.56 -9.48
N LYS A 200 8.01 5.18 -8.69
CA LYS A 200 9.44 5.24 -8.98
C LYS A 200 10.29 4.67 -7.84
N PRO A 201 11.17 3.68 -8.13
CA PRO A 201 12.09 3.17 -7.13
C PRO A 201 13.08 4.24 -6.72
N ILE A 202 13.45 4.23 -5.44
CA ILE A 202 14.48 5.10 -4.88
C ILE A 202 15.80 4.37 -4.97
N LYS A 203 16.67 4.84 -5.86
CA LYS A 203 18.00 4.22 -6.03
C LYS A 203 18.94 4.65 -4.90
N THR A 204 19.88 3.80 -4.55
CA THR A 204 20.92 4.12 -3.54
C THR A 204 21.70 5.39 -3.89
N ASP A 205 22.06 5.55 -5.16
CA ASP A 205 22.73 6.76 -5.67
C ASP A 205 21.85 8.01 -5.57
N GLU A 206 20.55 7.89 -5.84
CA GLU A 206 19.59 8.99 -5.69
C GLU A 206 19.53 9.44 -4.23
N ARG A 207 19.43 8.49 -3.30
CA ARG A 207 19.44 8.76 -1.86
C ARG A 207 20.70 9.50 -1.41
N ARG A 208 21.88 9.09 -1.90
CA ARG A 208 23.16 9.77 -1.61
C ARG A 208 23.19 11.20 -2.13
N CYS A 209 22.69 11.44 -3.35
CA CYS A 209 22.59 12.79 -3.91
C CYS A 209 21.62 13.65 -3.10
N VAL A 210 20.48 13.09 -2.69
CA VAL A 210 19.48 13.77 -1.85
C VAL A 210 20.07 14.14 -0.50
N GLU A 211 20.81 13.24 0.16
CA GLU A 211 21.48 13.54 1.43
C GLU A 211 22.49 14.68 1.29
N ALA A 212 23.32 14.63 0.24
CA ALA A 212 24.26 15.70 -0.07
C ALA A 212 23.56 17.05 -0.32
N PHE A 213 22.41 17.05 -0.98
CA PHE A 213 21.59 18.24 -1.19
C PHE A 213 21.13 18.87 0.13
N PHE A 214 20.65 18.08 1.08
CA PHE A 214 20.20 18.60 2.38
C PHE A 214 21.36 19.01 3.31
N GLU A 215 22.56 18.46 3.11
CA GLU A 215 23.75 18.83 3.90
C GLU A 215 24.48 20.07 3.38
N GLY A 216 24.50 20.30 2.06
CA GLY A 216 25.34 21.34 1.44
C GLY A 216 24.77 21.97 0.18
N GLY A 217 23.47 21.78 -0.08
CA GLY A 217 22.76 22.40 -1.20
C GLY A 217 23.11 21.81 -2.58
N PRO A 218 22.74 22.53 -3.65
CA PRO A 218 22.88 22.05 -5.03
C PRO A 218 24.32 21.74 -5.45
N LEU A 219 25.30 22.50 -4.96
CA LEU A 219 26.71 22.29 -5.31
C LEU A 219 27.21 20.93 -4.80
N LYS A 220 26.90 20.59 -3.55
CA LYS A 220 27.30 19.31 -2.94
C LYS A 220 26.59 18.12 -3.62
N GLU A 221 25.32 18.30 -3.99
CA GLU A 221 24.57 17.33 -4.81
C GLU A 221 25.27 17.06 -6.15
N GLN A 222 25.66 18.13 -6.87
CA GLN A 222 26.36 18.02 -8.16
C GLN A 222 27.71 17.31 -8.04
N GLU A 223 28.49 17.61 -7.01
CA GLU A 223 29.77 16.93 -6.76
C GLU A 223 29.59 15.43 -6.55
N VAL A 224 28.61 15.03 -5.73
CA VAL A 224 28.31 13.62 -5.46
C VAL A 224 27.80 12.93 -6.73
N MET A 225 26.92 13.58 -7.50
CA MET A 225 26.42 13.07 -8.76
C MET A 225 27.57 12.82 -9.77
N GLN A 226 28.50 13.77 -9.93
CA GLN A 226 29.66 13.60 -10.80
C GLN A 226 30.57 12.46 -10.35
N LYS A 227 30.80 12.31 -9.03
CA LYS A 227 31.58 11.20 -8.47
C LYS A 227 30.94 9.84 -8.80
N ILE A 228 29.62 9.72 -8.63
CA ILE A 228 28.85 8.52 -8.96
C ILE A 228 28.95 8.20 -10.45
N GLU A 229 28.80 9.20 -11.32
CA GLU A 229 28.87 9.00 -12.77
C GLU A 229 30.26 8.53 -13.23
N ARG A 230 31.33 9.12 -12.66
CA ARG A 230 32.71 8.68 -12.90
C ARG A 230 32.93 7.22 -12.48
N GLN A 231 32.42 6.83 -11.31
CA GLN A 231 32.50 5.46 -10.81
C GLN A 231 31.76 4.47 -11.71
N LYS A 232 30.56 4.81 -12.18
CA LYS A 232 29.78 3.97 -13.11
C LYS A 232 30.49 3.79 -14.46
N LYS A 233 31.06 4.87 -15.02
CA LYS A 233 31.84 4.81 -16.26
C LYS A 233 33.07 3.91 -16.11
N LEU A 234 33.77 4.00 -14.98
CA LEU A 234 34.91 3.15 -14.69
C LEU A 234 34.52 1.67 -14.53
N GLN A 235 33.47 1.38 -13.77
CA GLN A 235 32.95 0.01 -13.61
C GLN A 235 32.51 -0.59 -14.95
N HIS A 236 31.84 0.19 -15.79
CA HIS A 236 31.42 -0.24 -17.12
C HIS A 236 32.63 -0.56 -18.02
N ARG A 237 33.66 0.31 -18.03
CA ARG A 237 34.93 0.06 -18.75
C ARG A 237 35.62 -1.21 -18.26
N ASN A 238 35.78 -1.38 -16.96
CA ASN A 238 36.41 -2.56 -16.36
C ASN A 238 35.63 -3.84 -16.71
N SER A 239 34.31 -3.77 -16.76
CA SER A 239 33.46 -4.91 -17.14
C SER A 239 33.66 -5.30 -18.61
N ILE A 240 33.73 -4.32 -19.51
CA ILE A 240 34.02 -4.56 -20.93
C ILE A 240 35.42 -5.17 -21.11
N GLU A 241 36.42 -4.62 -20.45
CA GLU A 241 37.79 -5.15 -20.52
C GLU A 241 37.90 -6.58 -20.00
N CYS A 242 37.16 -6.91 -18.94
CA CYS A 242 37.06 -8.27 -18.42
C CYS A 242 36.45 -9.22 -19.46
N ILE A 243 35.34 -8.84 -20.10
CA ILE A 243 34.69 -9.64 -21.15
C ILE A 243 35.64 -9.87 -22.33
N ILE A 244 36.31 -8.82 -22.82
CA ILE A 244 37.28 -8.93 -23.93
C ILE A 244 38.41 -9.90 -23.56
N SER A 245 38.90 -9.83 -22.32
CA SER A 245 39.97 -10.69 -21.83
C SER A 245 39.53 -12.15 -21.77
N ILE A 246 38.33 -12.42 -21.25
CA ILE A 246 37.72 -13.77 -21.22
C ILE A 246 37.56 -14.31 -22.64
N THR A 247 37.01 -13.53 -23.57
CA THR A 247 36.81 -13.94 -24.96
C THR A 247 38.13 -14.29 -25.65
N LYS A 248 39.20 -13.51 -25.42
CA LYS A 248 40.55 -13.81 -25.93
C LYS A 248 41.10 -15.13 -25.38
N ILE A 249 40.88 -15.42 -24.10
CA ILE A 249 41.31 -16.68 -23.47
C ILE A 249 40.54 -17.86 -24.08
N ILE A 250 39.22 -17.73 -24.26
CA ILE A 250 38.37 -18.77 -24.86
C ILE A 250 38.81 -19.06 -26.30
N LEU A 251 38.99 -18.03 -27.13
CA LEU A 251 39.43 -18.20 -28.52
C LEU A 251 40.79 -18.90 -28.62
N LYS A 252 41.74 -18.58 -27.74
CA LYS A 252 43.04 -19.29 -27.68
C LYS A 252 42.91 -20.77 -27.31
N LYS A 253 41.85 -21.16 -26.59
CA LYS A 253 41.62 -22.55 -26.17
C LYS A 253 40.97 -23.40 -27.27
N TYR A 254 40.20 -22.79 -28.18
CA TYR A 254 39.58 -23.47 -29.33
C TYR A 254 40.46 -23.50 -30.59
N MET A 255 41.53 -22.69 -30.63
CA MET A 255 42.52 -22.67 -31.73
C MET A 255 43.72 -23.60 -31.47
N LYS A 256 43.65 -24.43 -30.42
CA LYS A 256 44.60 -25.49 -30.08
C LYS A 256 43.87 -26.83 -30.10
#